data_AF-A0A6V8PH27-F1
#
_entry.id   AF-A0A6V8PH27-F1
#
_cell.length_a   1.000
_cell.length_b   1.000
_cell.length_c   1.000
_cell.angle_alpha   90.00
_cell.angle_beta   90.00
_cell.angle_gamma   90.00
#
_symmetry.space_group_name_H-M   'P 1'
#
loop_
_entity.id
_entity.type
_entity.pdbx_description
1 polymer ?
#
loop_
_entity_poly.entity_id
_entity_poly.type
_entity_poly.pdbx_seq_one_letter_code
_entity_poly.pdbx_strand_id
1 'polypeptide(L)'
;ATSDISYIRFHGRNKENWFKKGITTAERFKYLYSQEELLGWLPDIEKVARRSRKTFIMFNNCYQDYAIRNASQLALMMRDLEHYLRRRETQLRSP
;
A
#
# COMPACT_ATOMS: atom_id res chain seq x y z
N ALA A 1 -15.96 -3.89 -0.34
CA ALA A 1 -16.22 -2.47 -0.08
C ALA A 1 -17.63 -2.35 0.45
N THR A 2 -17.86 -1.44 1.38
CA THR A 2 -19.20 -1.15 1.94
C THR A 2 -19.83 0.09 1.29
N SER A 3 -19.10 0.77 0.40
CA SER A 3 -19.50 1.97 -0.33
C SER A 3 -18.77 2.04 -1.68
N ASP A 4 -19.16 2.99 -2.52
CA ASP A 4 -18.50 3.32 -3.79
C ASP A 4 -17.10 3.91 -3.60
N ILE A 5 -16.78 4.37 -2.39
CA ILE A 5 -15.45 4.85 -2.01
C ILE A 5 -14.86 3.89 -0.99
N SER A 6 -13.63 3.44 -1.23
CA SER A 6 -12.82 2.68 -0.28
C SER A 6 -11.59 3.46 0.18
N TYR A 7 -11.15 3.19 1.41
CA TYR A 7 -10.02 3.86 2.04
C TYR A 7 -9.17 2.84 2.80
N ILE A 8 -7.87 2.76 2.48
CA ILE A 8 -6.91 1.86 3.12
C ILE A 8 -5.85 2.71 3.84
N ARG A 9 -5.58 2.40 5.12
CA ARG A 9 -4.58 3.09 5.94
C ARG A 9 -3.49 2.15 6.42
N PHE A 10 -2.25 2.52 6.14
CA PHE A 10 -1.06 1.78 6.56
C PHE A 10 -0.44 2.46 7.78
N HIS A 11 -0.64 1.90 8.97
CA HIS A 11 -0.11 2.45 10.22
C HIS A 11 1.28 1.93 10.60
N GLY A 12 1.84 1.00 9.83
CA GLY A 12 2.99 0.21 10.26
C GLY A 12 2.59 -1.02 11.09
N ARG A 13 3.58 -1.87 11.39
CA ARG A 13 3.41 -3.08 12.21
C ARG A 13 4.40 -3.12 13.37
N ASN A 14 4.75 -1.95 13.93
CA ASN A 14 5.70 -1.83 15.04
C ASN A 14 5.07 -2.32 16.36
N LYS A 15 5.07 -3.64 16.56
CA LYS A 15 4.50 -4.29 17.76
C LYS A 15 5.20 -3.86 19.05
N GLU A 16 6.52 -3.64 19.00
CA GLU A 16 7.31 -3.27 20.16
C GLU A 16 6.89 -1.90 20.72
N ASN A 17 6.79 -0.89 19.84
CA ASN A 17 6.49 0.47 20.25
C ASN A 17 4.99 0.75 20.36
N TRP A 18 4.10 -0.11 19.86
CA TRP A 18 2.67 0.19 19.80
C TRP A 18 2.06 0.58 21.15
N PHE A 19 2.37 -0.21 22.19
CA PHE A 19 1.88 -0.02 23.56
C PHE A 19 2.94 0.52 24.54
N LYS A 20 4.13 0.84 24.03
CA LYS A 20 5.24 1.33 24.86
C LYS A 20 4.89 2.71 25.42
N LYS A 21 5.07 2.88 26.72
CA LYS A 21 4.87 4.17 27.41
C LYS A 21 6.18 4.97 27.36
N GLY A 22 6.06 6.30 27.41
CA GLY A 22 7.22 7.20 27.46
C GLY A 22 7.95 7.42 26.12
N ILE A 23 7.40 6.94 25.01
CA ILE A 23 7.89 7.23 23.66
C ILE A 23 7.04 8.31 22.98
N THR A 24 7.59 8.95 21.95
CA THR A 24 6.83 9.90 21.13
C THR A 24 5.79 9.16 20.27
N THR A 25 4.75 9.88 19.85
CA THR A 25 3.77 9.35 18.88
C THR A 25 4.43 8.92 17.57
N ALA A 26 5.48 9.62 17.13
CA ALA A 26 6.22 9.26 15.92
C ALA A 26 6.91 7.90 16.04
N GLU A 27 7.48 7.57 17.21
CA GLU A 27 8.13 6.28 17.47
C GLU A 27 7.13 5.09 17.42
N ARG A 28 5.84 5.32 17.70
CA ARG A 28 4.78 4.31 17.51
C ARG A 28 4.61 3.94 16.02
N PHE A 29 4.76 4.93 15.14
CA PHE A 29 4.58 4.81 13.69
C PHE A 29 5.89 4.52 12.94
N LYS A 30 6.99 4.30 13.66
CA LYS A 30 8.31 3.95 13.13
C LYS A 30 8.31 2.54 12.57
N TYR A 31 7.83 2.41 11.34
CA TYR A 31 7.80 1.17 10.61
C TYR A 31 7.96 1.45 9.12
N LEU A 32 9.07 1.03 8.54
CA LEU A 32 9.29 1.07 7.11
C LEU A 32 8.88 -0.30 6.56
N TYR A 33 7.79 -0.35 5.80
CA TYR A 33 7.36 -1.60 5.18
C TYR A 33 8.43 -2.09 4.21
N SER A 34 8.65 -3.41 4.19
CA SER A 34 9.53 -4.03 3.18
C SER A 34 8.84 -4.11 1.82
N GLN A 35 9.62 -4.33 0.77
CA GLN A 35 9.10 -4.56 -0.57
C GLN A 35 8.15 -5.77 -0.61
N GLU A 36 8.52 -6.85 0.05
CA GLU A 36 7.76 -8.11 0.12
C GLU A 36 6.42 -7.89 0.83
N GLU A 37 6.42 -7.10 1.90
CA GLU A 37 5.18 -6.75 2.59
C GLU A 37 4.25 -5.93 1.68
N LEU A 38 4.78 -4.92 0.98
CA LEU A 38 4.00 -4.10 0.06
C LEU A 38 3.46 -4.92 -1.12
N LEU A 39 4.25 -5.84 -1.66
CA LEU A 39 3.81 -6.80 -2.69
C LEU A 39 2.68 -7.68 -2.18
N GLY A 40 2.78 -8.17 -0.94
CA GLY A 40 1.73 -8.96 -0.28
C GLY A 40 0.40 -8.21 -0.14
N TRP A 41 0.41 -6.87 -0.14
CA TRP A 41 -0.81 -6.05 -0.10
C TRP A 41 -1.48 -5.83 -1.45
N LEU A 42 -0.77 -6.01 -2.57
CA LEU A 42 -1.33 -5.75 -3.90
C LEU A 42 -2.63 -6.52 -4.19
N PRO A 43 -2.73 -7.84 -3.90
CA PRO A 43 -3.97 -8.58 -4.16
C PRO A 43 -5.17 -8.05 -3.37
N ASP A 44 -4.96 -7.62 -2.12
CA ASP A 44 -6.04 -7.12 -1.29
C ASP A 44 -6.46 -5.70 -1.69
N ILE A 45 -5.51 -4.86 -2.09
CA ILE A 45 -5.80 -3.56 -2.68
C ILE A 45 -6.62 -3.74 -3.96
N GLU A 46 -6.25 -4.67 -4.84
CA GLU A 46 -6.99 -4.97 -6.07
C GLU A 46 -8.42 -5.44 -5.77
N LYS A 47 -8.60 -6.37 -4.81
CA LYS A 47 -9.93 -6.82 -4.38
C LYS A 47 -10.81 -5.67 -3.91
N VAL A 48 -10.24 -4.72 -3.17
CA VAL A 48 -10.96 -3.52 -2.69
C VAL A 48 -11.28 -2.57 -3.84
N ALA A 49 -10.32 -2.33 -4.73
CA ALA A 49 -10.49 -1.49 -5.92
C ALA A 49 -11.56 -2.02 -6.86
N ARG A 50 -11.63 -3.34 -7.09
CA ARG A 50 -12.67 -3.96 -7.93
C ARG A 50 -14.09 -3.80 -7.38
N ARG A 51 -14.24 -3.53 -6.09
CA ARG A 51 -15.53 -3.41 -5.39
C ARG A 51 -15.95 -1.96 -5.16
N SER A 52 -15.16 -0.98 -5.61
CA SER A 52 -15.38 0.44 -5.34
C SER A 52 -15.17 1.25 -6.62
N ARG A 53 -15.89 2.35 -6.81
CA ARG A 53 -15.58 3.29 -7.90
C ARG A 53 -14.24 4.00 -7.68
N LYS A 54 -13.88 4.27 -6.43
CA LYS A 54 -12.62 4.93 -6.09
C LYS A 54 -12.01 4.33 -4.83
N THR A 55 -10.71 4.05 -4.85
CA THR A 55 -9.96 3.60 -3.69
C THR A 55 -8.85 4.59 -3.39
N PHE A 56 -8.78 5.03 -2.14
CA PHE A 56 -7.69 5.85 -1.62
C PHE A 56 -6.80 5.01 -0.73
N ILE A 57 -5.50 5.24 -0.84
CA ILE A 57 -4.48 4.56 -0.03
C ILE A 57 -3.67 5.64 0.67
N MET A 58 -3.57 5.53 1.99
CA MET A 58 -2.86 6.48 2.84
C MET A 58 -1.82 5.75 3.69
N PHE A 59 -0.58 6.25 3.64
CA PHE A 59 0.48 5.83 4.54
C PHE A 59 0.50 6.74 5.77
N ASN A 60 0.23 6.13 6.92
CA ASN A 60 0.16 6.78 8.23
C ASN A 60 1.32 6.38 9.15
N ASN A 61 2.31 5.64 8.65
CA ASN A 61 3.59 5.38 9.30
C ASN A 61 4.52 6.61 9.24
N CYS A 62 4.04 7.75 9.76
CA CYS A 62 4.66 9.07 9.65
C CYS A 62 5.85 9.25 10.61
N TYR A 63 6.84 8.37 10.50
CA TYR A 63 8.15 8.54 11.10
C TYR A 63 9.16 8.93 10.02
N GLN A 64 9.79 10.10 10.17
CA GLN A 64 10.70 10.66 9.16
C GLN A 64 10.06 10.65 7.76
N ASP A 65 10.71 10.01 6.78
CA ASP A 65 10.29 9.92 5.37
C ASP A 65 9.59 8.59 5.02
N TYR A 66 9.31 7.72 6.01
CA TYR A 66 8.87 6.34 5.76
C TYR A 66 7.54 6.26 5.00
N ALA A 67 6.58 7.10 5.35
CA ALA A 67 5.30 7.17 4.67
C ALA A 67 5.46 7.56 3.18
N ILE A 68 6.32 8.52 2.88
CA ILE A 68 6.58 8.99 1.51
C ILE A 68 7.29 7.90 0.71
N ARG A 69 8.28 7.23 1.31
CA ARG A 69 9.01 6.12 0.68
C ARG A 69 8.10 4.96 0.35
N ASN A 70 7.30 4.48 1.31
CA ASN A 70 6.41 3.36 1.06
C ASN A 70 5.27 3.71 0.10
N ALA A 71 4.73 4.93 0.15
CA ALA A 71 3.74 5.40 -0.83
C ALA A 71 4.31 5.41 -2.25
N SER A 72 5.52 5.97 -2.43
CA SER A 72 6.20 6.01 -3.72
C SER A 72 6.50 4.61 -4.24
N GLN A 73 6.99 3.72 -3.37
CA GLN A 73 7.33 2.34 -3.73
C GLN A 73 6.09 1.55 -4.15
N LEU A 74 4.99 1.63 -3.40
CA LEU A 74 3.73 0.97 -3.77
C LEU A 74 3.18 1.52 -5.10
N ALA A 75 3.25 2.84 -5.32
CA ALA A 75 2.80 3.46 -6.56
C ALA A 75 3.60 2.98 -7.78
N LEU A 76 4.92 2.82 -7.63
CA LEU A 76 5.78 2.25 -8.68
C LEU A 76 5.39 0.80 -8.99
N MET A 77 5.25 -0.04 -7.96
CA MET A 77 4.83 -1.44 -8.14
C MET A 77 3.49 -1.58 -8.87
N MET A 78 2.53 -0.72 -8.55
CA MET A 78 1.22 -0.71 -9.23
C MET A 78 1.35 -0.34 -10.70
N ARG A 79 2.15 0.68 -11.03
CA ARG A 79 2.40 1.07 -12.42
C ARG A 79 3.08 -0.05 -13.19
N ASP A 80 4.10 -0.67 -12.62
CA ASP A 80 4.83 -1.78 -13.24
C ASP A 80 3.91 -2.97 -13.52
N LEU A 81 3.06 -3.33 -12.55
CA LEU A 81 2.06 -4.39 -12.72
C LEU A 81 1.06 -4.04 -13.83
N GLU A 82 0.56 -2.80 -13.86
CA GLU A 82 -0.37 -2.33 -14.89
C GLU A 82 0.26 -2.37 -16.29
N HIS A 83 1.53 -1.96 -16.43
CA HIS A 83 2.28 -2.05 -17.67
C HIS A 83 2.56 -3.50 -18.09
N TYR A 84 2.86 -4.39 -17.14
CA TYR A 84 3.05 -5.82 -17.40
C TYR A 84 1.76 -6.46 -17.94
N LEU A 85 0.62 -6.23 -17.27
CA LEU A 85 -0.67 -6.81 -17.66
C LEU A 85 -1.11 -6.32 -19.04
N ARG A 86 -0.98 -5.03 -19.33
CA ARG A 86 -1.27 -4.47 -20.66
C ARG A 86 -0.44 -5.13 -21.76
N ARG A 87 0.87 -5.28 -21.57
CA ARG A 87 1.74 -5.93 -22.57
C ARG A 87 1.37 -7.38 -22.82
N ARG A 88 1.05 -8.12 -21.75
CA ARG A 88 0.64 -9.52 -21.85
C ARG A 88 -0.68 -9.69 -22.62
N GLU A 89 -1.64 -8.80 -22.38
CA GLU A 89 -2.92 -8.82 -23.10
C GLU A 89 -2.76 -8.53 -24.58
N THR A 90 -1.92 -7.55 -24.95
CA THR A 90 -1.60 -7.28 -26.36
C THR A 90 -0.96 -8.49 -27.03
N GLN A 91 -0.01 -9.15 -26.37
CA GLN A 91 0.68 -10.32 -26.92
C GLN A 91 -0.26 -11.53 -27.11
N LEU A 92 -1.27 -11.69 -26.25
CA LEU A 92 -2.29 -12.75 -26.38
C LEU A 92 -3.35 -12.47 -27.45
N ARG A 93 -3.51 -11.20 -27.86
CA ARG A 93 -4.50 -10.76 -28.86
C ARG A 93 -3.90 -10.58 -30.26
N SER A 94 -2.57 -10.71 -30.41
CA SER A 94 -1.91 -10.76 -31.72
C SER A 94 -2.19 -12.12 -32.39
N PRO A 95 -2.62 -12.15 -33.67
CA PRO A 95 -2.88 -13.38 -34.41
C PRO A 95 -1.66 -14.28 -34.56
#